data_AF-A0A915YM54-F1
#
_entry.id   AF-A0A915YM54-F1
#
_cell.length_a   1.000
_cell.length_b   1.000
_cell.length_c   1.000
_cell.angle_alpha   90.00
_cell.angle_beta   90.00
_cell.angle_gamma   90.00
#
_symmetry.space_group_name_H-M   'P 1'
#
loop_
_entity.id
_entity.type
_entity.pdbx_description
1 polymer ?
#
loop_
_entity_poly.entity_id
_entity_poly.type
_entity_poly.pdbx_seq_one_letter_code
_entity_poly.pdbx_strand_id
1 'polypeptide(L)'
;MKIPAQLVKKKDIKDKNVAKAQPLVEAAYNFSIWEKRVYTILASLVDKKDPDFKSYRINIRDIIDFYECKSHDAYDRIREVPESLLTKNKIIKIPYTTEEGHRRILKTHLITAVTEPAEDDNSAGNGYIELEFHPRLKPFLLGLKRYLCYDIKNTIGISSVHTLRIFEFLKLHQYKKQHQITVHDLKVMLGLEEKHKKYGHFKRVIVKAQKDIKKHTDIRFEFDEIKQGRAVYALNFKIYDNGNVKATTSAMIEAEVTNVGNGYELFLIIRDWGITKETFNEFVRNYSIQHIKERIEYIQNAPKNNQIKNRAGYLRKLLEQPTLFDESKIKKQTHVITKRKKAAQAKNKAKLKEQLVELKRLLNAAENEQIDIFFQDHPAEKLAIIQQTKASGLAKNKFDNLLSDEENFSDNPRFQLFVYAEAKKTYPELLTEVRSTYLPQIEALKKIA
;
A
#
# COMPACT_ATOMS: atom_id res chain seq x y z
N MET A 1 -22.49 -11.89 -33.48
CA MET A 1 -21.12 -11.87 -32.91
C MET A 1 -20.96 -13.12 -32.07
N LYS A 2 -20.08 -14.06 -32.44
CA LYS A 2 -19.78 -15.22 -31.57
C LYS A 2 -18.73 -14.77 -30.57
N ILE A 3 -19.06 -14.78 -29.28
CA ILE A 3 -18.06 -14.67 -28.21
C ILE A 3 -17.63 -16.13 -27.91
N PRO A 4 -16.46 -16.58 -28.38
CA PRO A 4 -16.04 -17.95 -28.15
C PRO A 4 -15.66 -18.12 -26.67
N ALA A 5 -16.49 -18.85 -25.93
CA ALA A 5 -16.20 -19.21 -24.54
C ALA A 5 -15.56 -20.60 -24.48
N GLN A 6 -14.52 -20.75 -23.66
CA GLN A 6 -13.97 -22.06 -23.37
C GLN A 6 -14.93 -22.79 -22.43
N LEU A 7 -15.58 -23.84 -22.93
CA LEU A 7 -16.46 -24.70 -22.12
C LEU A 7 -15.61 -25.58 -21.20
N VAL A 8 -15.81 -25.44 -19.90
CA VAL A 8 -15.10 -26.22 -18.87
C VAL A 8 -16.02 -27.34 -18.39
N LYS A 9 -15.57 -28.59 -18.47
CA LYS A 9 -16.35 -29.74 -17.96
C LYS A 9 -15.85 -30.12 -16.55
N LYS A 10 -16.74 -30.70 -15.74
CA LYS A 10 -16.44 -31.29 -14.40
C LYS A 10 -15.10 -32.03 -14.26
N LYS A 11 -14.78 -32.92 -15.21
CA LYS A 11 -13.54 -33.74 -15.18
C LYS A 11 -12.29 -32.86 -15.25
N ASP A 12 -12.42 -31.65 -15.80
CA ASP A 12 -11.33 -30.71 -15.98
C ASP A 12 -11.03 -29.88 -14.73
N ILE A 13 -11.90 -29.88 -13.70
CA ILE A 13 -11.68 -29.10 -12.47
C ILE A 13 -10.89 -29.91 -11.44
N LYS A 14 -11.22 -31.20 -11.27
CA LYS A 14 -10.70 -32.00 -10.15
C LYS A 14 -9.19 -32.12 -10.15
N ASP A 15 -8.52 -32.18 -11.29
CA ASP A 15 -7.06 -32.39 -11.35
C ASP A 15 -6.28 -31.11 -11.70
N LYS A 16 -6.85 -29.94 -11.37
CA LYS A 16 -6.21 -28.63 -11.62
C LYS A 16 -5.47 -28.10 -10.42
N ASN A 17 -4.41 -27.36 -10.73
CA ASN A 17 -3.72 -26.51 -9.79
C ASN A 17 -4.22 -25.08 -9.90
N VAL A 18 -4.25 -24.39 -8.79
CA VAL A 18 -4.51 -22.95 -8.72
C VAL A 18 -3.17 -22.24 -8.64
N ALA A 19 -2.92 -21.30 -9.56
CA ALA A 19 -1.70 -20.50 -9.57
C ALA A 19 -2.00 -19.00 -9.45
N LYS A 20 -1.35 -18.31 -8.50
CA LYS A 20 -1.58 -16.87 -8.23
C LYS A 20 -0.30 -16.17 -7.81
N ALA A 21 0.02 -15.02 -8.39
CA ALA A 21 1.16 -14.22 -7.94
C ALA A 21 1.02 -13.81 -6.47
N GLN A 22 2.15 -13.70 -5.77
CA GLN A 22 2.16 -13.27 -4.36
C GLN A 22 1.35 -11.99 -4.10
N PRO A 23 1.48 -10.88 -4.87
CA PRO A 23 0.72 -9.66 -4.60
C PRO A 23 -0.80 -9.86 -4.64
N LEU A 24 -1.29 -10.79 -5.47
CA LEU A 24 -2.71 -11.13 -5.56
C LEU A 24 -3.16 -12.01 -4.38
N VAL A 25 -2.28 -12.88 -3.88
CA VAL A 25 -2.51 -13.68 -2.66
C VAL A 25 -2.51 -12.81 -1.41
N GLU A 26 -1.76 -11.70 -1.39
CA GLU A 26 -1.69 -10.75 -0.27
C GLU A 26 -2.67 -9.57 -0.42
N ALA A 27 -3.36 -9.47 -1.56
CA ALA A 27 -4.29 -8.38 -1.85
C ALA A 27 -5.43 -8.31 -0.83
N ALA A 28 -5.88 -7.10 -0.52
CA ALA A 28 -7.04 -6.86 0.33
C ALA A 28 -8.33 -6.91 -0.50
N TYR A 29 -9.24 -7.82 -0.13
CA TYR A 29 -10.56 -7.94 -0.73
C TYR A 29 -11.53 -8.69 0.19
N ASN A 30 -12.83 -8.46 0.01
CA ASN A 30 -13.89 -9.05 0.82
C ASN A 30 -14.87 -9.84 -0.05
N PHE A 31 -14.60 -11.14 -0.20
CA PHE A 31 -15.48 -12.05 -0.93
C PHE A 31 -16.34 -12.89 0.02
N SER A 32 -17.53 -13.25 -0.44
CA SER A 32 -18.29 -14.35 0.13
C SER A 32 -17.57 -15.67 -0.14
N ILE A 33 -18.01 -16.75 0.53
CA ILE A 33 -17.46 -18.08 0.25
C ILE A 33 -17.76 -18.50 -1.19
N TRP A 34 -18.93 -18.18 -1.73
CA TRP A 34 -19.32 -18.54 -3.10
C TRP A 34 -18.51 -17.79 -4.16
N GLU A 35 -18.36 -16.47 -3.98
CA GLU A 35 -17.49 -15.65 -4.83
C GLU A 35 -16.05 -16.17 -4.82
N LYS A 36 -15.53 -16.54 -3.64
CA LYS A 36 -14.18 -17.07 -3.51
C LYS A 36 -14.05 -18.46 -4.17
N ARG A 37 -15.08 -19.30 -4.10
CA ARG A 37 -15.12 -20.63 -4.75
C ARG A 37 -15.12 -20.49 -6.27
N VAL A 38 -15.99 -19.65 -6.81
CA VAL A 38 -16.04 -19.34 -8.25
C VAL A 38 -14.70 -18.77 -8.71
N TYR A 39 -14.14 -17.79 -8.00
CA TYR A 39 -12.80 -17.25 -8.31
C TYR A 39 -11.72 -18.33 -8.28
N THR A 40 -11.77 -19.26 -7.32
CA THR A 40 -10.75 -20.30 -7.18
C THR A 40 -10.81 -21.30 -8.34
N ILE A 41 -12.01 -21.66 -8.80
CA ILE A 41 -12.19 -22.45 -10.02
C ILE A 41 -11.72 -21.64 -11.23
N LEU A 42 -12.17 -20.39 -11.38
CA LEU A 42 -11.77 -19.54 -12.51
C LEU A 42 -10.24 -19.42 -12.63
N ALA A 43 -9.55 -19.22 -11.51
CA ALA A 43 -8.10 -19.15 -11.46
C ALA A 43 -7.39 -20.49 -11.76
N SER A 44 -8.05 -21.64 -11.57
CA SER A 44 -7.49 -22.95 -11.92
C SER A 44 -7.58 -23.26 -13.42
N LEU A 45 -8.41 -22.51 -14.14
CA LEU A 45 -8.62 -22.67 -15.58
C LEU A 45 -7.64 -21.84 -16.43
N VAL A 46 -6.99 -20.85 -15.82
CA VAL A 46 -5.97 -20.04 -16.47
C VAL A 46 -4.72 -20.90 -16.71
N ASP A 47 -4.32 -21.08 -17.97
CA ASP A 47 -3.01 -21.67 -18.25
C ASP A 47 -1.95 -20.56 -18.22
N LYS A 48 -0.82 -20.83 -17.56
CA LYS A 48 0.33 -19.91 -17.51
C LYS A 48 0.90 -19.59 -18.90
N LYS A 49 0.66 -20.44 -19.89
CA LYS A 49 1.08 -20.28 -21.29
C LYS A 49 0.05 -19.53 -22.15
N ASP A 50 -1.12 -19.23 -21.62
CA ASP A 50 -2.13 -18.51 -22.38
C ASP A 50 -1.61 -17.10 -22.72
N PRO A 51 -1.71 -16.66 -23.99
CA PRO A 51 -1.24 -15.33 -24.40
C PRO A 51 -2.13 -14.21 -23.84
N ASP A 52 -3.40 -14.53 -23.56
CA ASP A 52 -4.39 -13.63 -23.01
C ASP A 52 -5.42 -14.41 -22.18
N PHE A 53 -6.17 -13.70 -21.34
CA PHE A 53 -7.38 -14.25 -20.74
C PHE A 53 -8.43 -14.56 -21.81
N LYS A 54 -9.24 -15.56 -21.49
CA LYS A 54 -10.36 -16.01 -22.31
C LYS A 54 -11.67 -15.75 -21.57
N SER A 55 -12.78 -15.90 -22.27
CA SER A 55 -14.07 -16.10 -21.64
C SER A 55 -14.18 -17.53 -21.10
N TYR A 56 -14.49 -17.67 -19.81
CA TYR A 56 -14.58 -18.95 -19.13
C TYR A 56 -16.04 -19.25 -18.79
N ARG A 57 -16.56 -20.33 -19.37
CA ARG A 57 -17.92 -20.81 -19.10
C ARG A 57 -17.87 -21.99 -18.13
N ILE A 58 -18.53 -21.84 -16.98
CA ILE A 58 -18.56 -22.85 -15.92
C ILE A 58 -20.01 -23.22 -15.63
N ASN A 59 -20.33 -24.52 -15.68
CA ASN A 59 -21.64 -25.00 -15.28
C ASN A 59 -21.80 -24.88 -13.75
N ILE A 60 -22.93 -24.36 -13.28
CA ILE A 60 -23.20 -24.15 -11.85
C ILE A 60 -23.20 -25.49 -11.10
N ARG A 61 -23.74 -26.56 -11.71
CA ARG A 61 -23.77 -27.90 -11.11
C ARG A 61 -22.37 -28.47 -10.91
N ASP A 62 -21.44 -28.18 -11.81
CA ASP A 62 -20.05 -28.61 -11.66
C ASP A 62 -19.39 -27.96 -10.42
N ILE A 63 -19.74 -26.72 -10.10
CA ILE A 63 -19.28 -26.03 -8.88
C ILE A 63 -19.90 -26.67 -7.63
N ILE A 64 -21.21 -26.91 -7.64
CA ILE A 64 -21.94 -27.55 -6.53
C ILE A 64 -21.36 -28.93 -6.23
N ASP A 65 -21.18 -29.74 -7.28
CA ASP A 65 -20.63 -31.10 -7.21
C ASP A 65 -19.18 -31.10 -6.72
N PHE A 66 -18.35 -30.19 -7.23
CA PHE A 66 -16.94 -30.11 -6.84
C PHE A 66 -16.77 -29.77 -5.36
N TYR A 67 -17.58 -28.84 -4.84
CA TYR A 67 -17.54 -28.45 -3.43
C TYR A 67 -18.43 -29.31 -2.53
N GLU A 68 -19.00 -30.42 -3.05
CA GLU A 68 -19.86 -31.36 -2.33
C GLU A 68 -20.99 -30.64 -1.56
N CYS A 69 -21.59 -29.63 -2.19
CA CYS A 69 -22.56 -28.75 -1.55
C CYS A 69 -23.93 -29.43 -1.46
N LYS A 70 -24.40 -29.64 -0.23
CA LYS A 70 -25.72 -30.22 0.06
C LYS A 70 -26.81 -29.16 0.27
N SER A 71 -26.50 -27.88 0.13
CA SER A 71 -27.43 -26.78 0.39
C SER A 71 -28.43 -26.63 -0.76
N HIS A 72 -29.71 -26.50 -0.43
CA HIS A 72 -30.77 -26.30 -1.43
C HIS A 72 -30.63 -24.95 -2.15
N ASP A 73 -30.05 -23.94 -1.51
CA ASP A 73 -29.84 -22.60 -2.07
C ASP A 73 -28.47 -22.39 -2.74
N ALA A 74 -27.66 -23.45 -2.86
CA ALA A 74 -26.31 -23.33 -3.44
C ALA A 74 -26.35 -22.83 -4.89
N TYR A 75 -27.35 -23.28 -5.66
CA TYR A 75 -27.51 -22.90 -7.06
C TYR A 75 -27.76 -21.41 -7.21
N ASP A 76 -28.76 -20.87 -6.50
CA ASP A 76 -29.14 -19.45 -6.55
C ASP A 76 -27.97 -18.57 -6.10
N ARG A 77 -27.32 -18.94 -5.00
CA ARG A 77 -26.15 -18.21 -4.50
C ARG A 77 -24.98 -18.18 -5.46
N ILE A 78 -24.78 -19.24 -6.26
CA ILE A 78 -23.73 -19.25 -7.30
C ILE A 78 -24.17 -18.41 -8.51
N ARG A 79 -25.46 -18.47 -8.89
CA ARG A 79 -26.03 -17.67 -9.98
C ARG A 79 -25.88 -16.17 -9.72
N GLU A 80 -25.94 -15.72 -8.46
CA GLU A 80 -25.74 -14.31 -8.08
C GLU A 80 -24.26 -13.85 -8.04
N VAL A 81 -23.30 -14.79 -8.07
CA VAL A 81 -21.87 -14.45 -7.93
C VAL A 81 -21.37 -13.48 -9.00
N PRO A 82 -21.65 -13.68 -10.31
CA PRO A 82 -21.17 -12.81 -11.37
C PRO A 82 -21.53 -11.34 -11.14
N GLU A 83 -22.81 -11.05 -10.91
CA GLU A 83 -23.27 -9.69 -10.62
C GLU A 83 -22.63 -9.14 -9.35
N SER A 84 -22.56 -9.95 -8.28
CA SER A 84 -21.93 -9.55 -7.03
C SER A 84 -20.47 -9.11 -7.25
N LEU A 85 -19.69 -9.85 -8.03
CA LEU A 85 -18.28 -9.56 -8.33
C LEU A 85 -18.06 -8.24 -9.10
N LEU A 86 -19.07 -7.76 -9.83
CA LEU A 86 -19.05 -6.46 -10.51
C LEU A 86 -19.35 -5.28 -9.58
N THR A 87 -19.88 -5.52 -8.38
CA THR A 87 -20.26 -4.43 -7.47
C THR A 87 -19.05 -3.69 -6.87
N LYS A 88 -19.22 -2.41 -6.54
CA LYS A 88 -18.16 -1.54 -5.98
C LYS A 88 -17.52 -2.08 -4.70
N ASN A 89 -18.21 -2.92 -3.93
CA ASN A 89 -17.67 -3.47 -2.68
C ASN A 89 -16.73 -4.69 -2.91
N LYS A 90 -16.60 -5.18 -4.15
CA LYS A 90 -15.71 -6.30 -4.54
C LYS A 90 -14.42 -5.87 -5.20
N ILE A 91 -14.10 -4.57 -5.17
CA ILE A 91 -12.82 -4.06 -5.65
C ILE A 91 -11.67 -4.71 -4.87
N ILE A 92 -10.74 -5.33 -5.60
CA ILE A 92 -9.51 -5.87 -5.02
C ILE A 92 -8.43 -4.80 -5.01
N LYS A 93 -7.67 -4.73 -3.90
CA LYS A 93 -6.58 -3.77 -3.70
C LYS A 93 -5.24 -4.51 -3.68
N ILE A 94 -4.45 -4.36 -4.73
CA ILE A 94 -3.17 -5.05 -4.91
C ILE A 94 -2.02 -4.06 -4.73
N PRO A 95 -1.19 -4.18 -3.67
CA PRO A 95 0.00 -3.37 -3.53
C PRO A 95 1.08 -3.83 -4.54
N TYR A 96 1.76 -2.88 -5.18
CA TYR A 96 2.91 -3.15 -6.04
C TYR A 96 3.93 -2.02 -5.95
N THR A 97 5.15 -2.27 -6.43
CA THR A 97 6.22 -1.27 -6.49
C THR A 97 6.58 -1.04 -7.95
N THR A 98 6.72 0.23 -8.36
CA THR A 98 7.17 0.57 -9.72
C THR A 98 8.65 0.25 -9.91
N GLU A 99 9.11 0.26 -11.15
CA GLU A 99 10.54 0.12 -11.47
C GLU A 99 11.40 1.20 -10.78
N GLU A 100 10.85 2.39 -10.62
CA GLU A 100 11.45 3.53 -9.90
C GLU A 100 11.41 3.38 -8.35
N GLY A 101 10.85 2.29 -7.83
CA GLY A 101 10.79 2.02 -6.39
C GLY A 101 9.60 2.66 -5.65
N HIS A 102 8.64 3.28 -6.36
CA HIS A 102 7.48 3.89 -5.74
C HIS A 102 6.40 2.85 -5.40
N ARG A 103 5.89 2.88 -4.17
CA ARG A 103 4.76 2.04 -3.76
C ARG A 103 3.46 2.57 -4.35
N ARG A 104 2.67 1.68 -4.96
CA ARG A 104 1.36 1.98 -5.54
C ARG A 104 0.35 0.90 -5.14
N ILE A 105 -0.94 1.24 -5.25
CA ILE A 105 -2.04 0.30 -5.02
C ILE A 105 -2.90 0.27 -6.28
N LEU A 106 -2.98 -0.89 -6.93
CA LEU A 106 -3.93 -1.14 -7.99
C LEU A 106 -5.30 -1.44 -7.35
N LYS A 107 -6.33 -0.70 -7.76
CA LYS A 107 -7.73 -0.94 -7.42
C LYS A 107 -8.45 -1.37 -8.68
N THR A 108 -9.00 -2.58 -8.70
CA THR A 108 -9.66 -3.12 -9.89
C THR A 108 -10.71 -4.17 -9.49
N HIS A 109 -11.65 -4.48 -10.38
CA HIS A 109 -12.54 -5.62 -10.20
C HIS A 109 -11.81 -6.91 -10.58
N LEU A 110 -12.30 -8.04 -10.05
CA LEU A 110 -11.78 -9.35 -10.43
C LEU A 110 -12.10 -9.66 -11.90
N ILE A 111 -13.34 -9.37 -12.28
CA ILE A 111 -13.89 -9.67 -13.61
C ILE A 111 -14.22 -8.38 -14.35
N THR A 112 -14.16 -8.41 -15.68
CA THR A 112 -14.46 -7.26 -16.55
C THR A 112 -15.86 -7.35 -17.15
N ALA A 113 -16.36 -8.57 -17.35
CA ALA A 113 -17.63 -8.84 -18.01
C ALA A 113 -18.22 -10.15 -17.46
N VAL A 114 -19.55 -10.20 -17.52
CA VAL A 114 -20.38 -11.35 -17.22
C VAL A 114 -21.26 -11.57 -18.44
N THR A 115 -21.41 -12.81 -18.86
CA THR A 115 -22.39 -13.20 -19.88
C THR A 115 -23.29 -14.30 -19.33
N GLU A 116 -24.59 -14.12 -19.48
CA GLU A 116 -25.61 -15.06 -19.02
C GLU A 116 -26.55 -15.38 -20.19
N PRO A 117 -27.14 -16.58 -20.23
CA PRO A 117 -28.13 -16.91 -21.24
C PRO A 117 -29.36 -15.99 -21.11
N ALA A 118 -29.84 -15.46 -22.24
CA ALA A 118 -30.97 -14.54 -22.30
C ALA A 118 -32.34 -15.21 -22.06
N GLU A 119 -32.42 -16.52 -22.26
CA GLU A 119 -33.61 -17.32 -21.99
C GLU A 119 -33.25 -18.42 -20.99
N ASP A 120 -34.10 -18.60 -19.97
CA ASP A 120 -34.06 -19.79 -19.11
C ASP A 120 -34.52 -20.99 -19.96
N ASP A 121 -33.59 -21.58 -20.72
CA ASP A 121 -33.86 -22.83 -21.42
C ASP A 121 -33.97 -23.97 -20.39
N ASN A 122 -35.12 -24.02 -19.71
CA ASN A 122 -35.47 -24.99 -18.69
C ASN A 122 -35.51 -26.44 -19.23
N SER A 123 -35.43 -26.61 -20.55
CA SER A 123 -35.45 -27.88 -21.27
C SER A 123 -34.15 -28.68 -21.12
N ALA A 124 -33.03 -28.00 -20.90
CA ALA A 124 -31.73 -28.63 -20.73
C ALA A 124 -31.08 -27.95 -19.54
N GLY A 125 -30.83 -28.68 -18.45
CA GLY A 125 -30.30 -28.13 -17.20
C GLY A 125 -28.93 -27.44 -17.29
N ASN A 126 -28.91 -26.27 -17.92
CA ASN A 126 -27.78 -25.55 -18.49
C ASN A 126 -27.58 -24.21 -17.77
N GLY A 127 -27.72 -24.20 -16.44
CA GLY A 127 -27.23 -23.09 -15.63
C GLY A 127 -25.72 -22.99 -15.75
N TYR A 128 -25.23 -22.00 -16.49
CA TYR A 128 -23.81 -21.66 -16.53
C TYR A 128 -23.60 -20.19 -16.21
N ILE A 129 -22.41 -19.90 -15.70
CA ILE A 129 -21.89 -18.55 -15.59
C ILE A 129 -20.73 -18.40 -16.56
N GLU A 130 -20.66 -17.27 -17.24
CA GLU A 130 -19.56 -16.93 -18.14
C GLU A 130 -18.86 -15.67 -17.64
N LEU A 131 -17.56 -15.79 -17.39
CA LEU A 131 -16.75 -14.77 -16.70
C LEU A 131 -15.46 -14.49 -17.45
N GLU A 132 -15.07 -13.22 -17.48
CA GLU A 132 -13.79 -12.77 -18.01
C GLU A 132 -12.99 -12.03 -16.93
N PHE A 133 -11.73 -12.42 -16.71
CA PHE A 133 -10.85 -11.69 -15.80
C PHE A 133 -10.58 -10.27 -16.32
N HIS A 134 -10.47 -9.31 -15.41
CA HIS A 134 -10.04 -7.98 -15.78
C HIS A 134 -8.60 -8.02 -16.37
N PRO A 135 -8.34 -7.42 -17.56
CA PRO A 135 -7.02 -7.44 -18.20
C PRO A 135 -5.84 -6.92 -17.34
N ARG A 136 -6.12 -6.07 -16.34
CA ARG A 136 -5.11 -5.58 -15.38
C ARG A 136 -4.57 -6.69 -14.47
N LEU A 137 -5.23 -7.86 -14.43
CA LEU A 137 -4.82 -9.01 -13.63
C LEU A 137 -3.85 -9.95 -14.33
N LYS A 138 -3.57 -9.75 -15.63
CA LYS A 138 -2.62 -10.58 -16.39
C LYS A 138 -1.29 -10.78 -15.67
N PRO A 139 -0.60 -9.74 -15.13
CA PRO A 139 0.69 -9.94 -14.46
C PRO A 139 0.61 -10.78 -13.18
N PHE A 140 -0.60 -11.03 -12.67
CA PHE A 140 -0.83 -11.73 -11.41
C PHE A 140 -1.42 -13.14 -11.57
N LEU A 141 -1.78 -13.53 -12.80
CA LEU A 141 -2.33 -14.85 -13.13
C LEU A 141 -1.61 -15.52 -14.33
N LEU A 142 -1.00 -14.75 -15.23
CA LEU A 142 -0.20 -15.21 -16.36
C LEU A 142 1.29 -14.88 -16.14
N GLY A 143 2.19 -15.64 -16.76
CA GLY A 143 3.64 -15.33 -16.74
C GLY A 143 4.26 -15.25 -15.34
N LEU A 144 3.75 -16.07 -14.41
CA LEU A 144 4.06 -15.98 -12.98
C LEU A 144 5.51 -16.36 -12.65
N LYS A 145 6.21 -15.49 -11.91
CA LYS A 145 7.56 -15.76 -11.39
C LYS A 145 7.55 -16.27 -9.94
N ARG A 146 7.06 -15.45 -9.01
CA ARG A 146 6.87 -15.81 -7.60
C ARG A 146 5.38 -15.91 -7.28
N TYR A 147 4.92 -17.15 -7.12
CA TYR A 147 3.50 -17.45 -7.03
C TYR A 147 3.20 -18.57 -6.05
N LEU A 148 1.95 -18.58 -5.61
CA LEU A 148 1.31 -19.68 -4.91
C LEU A 148 0.86 -20.71 -5.95
N CYS A 149 1.12 -22.00 -5.68
CA CYS A 149 0.58 -23.13 -6.42
C CYS A 149 0.04 -24.18 -5.44
N TYR A 150 -1.17 -24.70 -5.67
CA TYR A 150 -1.73 -25.80 -4.89
C TYR A 150 -2.81 -26.56 -5.67
N ASP A 151 -3.00 -27.84 -5.35
CA ASP A 151 -4.10 -28.67 -5.87
C ASP A 151 -5.44 -28.13 -5.34
N ILE A 152 -6.37 -27.80 -6.25
CA ILE A 152 -7.67 -27.21 -5.91
C ILE A 152 -8.49 -28.07 -4.94
N LYS A 153 -8.23 -29.38 -4.84
CA LYS A 153 -8.85 -30.29 -3.86
C LYS A 153 -8.65 -29.86 -2.42
N ASN A 154 -7.57 -29.14 -2.10
CA ASN A 154 -7.33 -28.56 -0.78
C ASN A 154 -8.42 -27.54 -0.36
N THR A 155 -9.31 -27.13 -1.26
CA THR A 155 -10.34 -26.12 -0.98
C THR A 155 -11.72 -26.71 -0.71
N ILE A 156 -11.95 -28.00 -1.04
CA ILE A 156 -13.29 -28.62 -1.01
C ILE A 156 -13.90 -28.56 0.40
N GLY A 157 -13.13 -28.99 1.40
CA GLY A 157 -13.61 -29.06 2.79
C GLY A 157 -13.62 -27.73 3.55
N ILE A 158 -13.16 -26.63 2.95
CA ILE A 158 -13.08 -25.33 3.62
C ILE A 158 -14.37 -24.53 3.39
N SER A 159 -15.11 -24.28 4.48
CA SER A 159 -16.37 -23.51 4.46
C SER A 159 -16.19 -22.02 4.76
N SER A 160 -15.06 -21.63 5.36
CA SER A 160 -14.78 -20.25 5.75
C SER A 160 -13.89 -19.57 4.72
N VAL A 161 -14.35 -18.44 4.17
CA VAL A 161 -13.55 -17.62 3.25
C VAL A 161 -12.23 -17.16 3.88
N HIS A 162 -12.25 -16.78 5.17
CA HIS A 162 -11.04 -16.38 5.89
C HIS A 162 -10.08 -17.55 6.09
N THR A 163 -10.59 -18.75 6.34
CA THR A 163 -9.74 -19.96 6.42
C THR A 163 -9.06 -20.22 5.08
N LEU A 164 -9.79 -20.14 3.97
CA LEU A 164 -9.22 -20.36 2.65
C LEU A 164 -8.15 -19.31 2.32
N ARG A 165 -8.36 -18.05 2.73
CA ARG A 165 -7.36 -16.99 2.58
C ARG A 165 -6.11 -17.20 3.44
N ILE A 166 -6.28 -17.65 4.68
CA ILE A 166 -5.16 -18.01 5.56
C ILE A 166 -4.39 -19.20 4.97
N PHE A 167 -5.09 -20.21 4.45
CA PHE A 167 -4.47 -21.34 3.76
C PHE A 167 -3.60 -20.87 2.59
N GLU A 168 -4.14 -20.08 1.67
CA GLU A 168 -3.40 -19.57 0.50
C GLU A 168 -2.15 -18.77 0.92
N PHE A 169 -2.29 -17.91 1.94
CA PHE A 169 -1.19 -17.12 2.50
C PHE A 169 -0.09 -18.01 3.12
N LEU A 170 -0.46 -18.97 3.96
CA LEU A 170 0.50 -19.87 4.60
C LEU A 170 1.14 -20.81 3.58
N LYS A 171 0.38 -21.28 2.59
CA LYS A 171 0.89 -22.11 1.51
C LYS A 171 1.94 -21.38 0.68
N LEU A 172 1.71 -20.09 0.39
CA LEU A 172 2.70 -19.24 -0.28
C LEU A 172 4.01 -19.13 0.50
N HIS A 173 3.95 -19.17 1.83
CA HIS A 173 5.12 -19.08 2.72
C HIS A 173 5.60 -20.42 3.27
N GLN A 174 5.05 -21.55 2.82
CA GLN A 174 5.37 -22.89 3.33
C GLN A 174 6.87 -23.20 3.23
N TYR A 175 7.54 -22.73 2.17
CA TYR A 175 8.98 -22.92 1.97
C TYR A 175 9.85 -22.30 3.07
N LYS A 176 9.35 -21.26 3.76
CA LYS A 176 10.06 -20.61 4.87
C LYS A 176 9.92 -21.39 6.17
N LYS A 177 8.97 -22.35 6.24
CA LYS A 177 8.52 -23.08 7.44
C LYS A 177 7.99 -22.19 8.57
N GLN A 178 8.27 -20.89 8.57
CA GLN A 178 7.72 -19.91 9.48
C GLN A 178 7.48 -18.56 8.78
N HIS A 179 6.47 -17.83 9.24
CA HIS A 179 6.17 -16.50 8.72
C HIS A 179 5.49 -15.62 9.77
N GLN A 180 6.05 -14.44 9.99
CA GLN A 180 5.50 -13.43 10.89
C GLN A 180 4.70 -12.38 10.11
N ILE A 181 3.52 -12.05 10.59
CA ILE A 181 2.67 -10.97 10.06
C ILE A 181 2.01 -10.20 11.21
N THR A 182 1.84 -8.89 11.06
CA THR A 182 1.14 -8.09 12.07
C THR A 182 -0.35 -8.44 12.09
N VAL A 183 -1.00 -8.27 13.24
CA VAL A 183 -2.45 -8.45 13.36
C VAL A 183 -3.20 -7.47 12.44
N HIS A 184 -2.65 -6.27 12.25
CA HIS A 184 -3.22 -5.28 11.35
C HIS A 184 -3.17 -5.75 9.89
N ASP A 185 -2.00 -6.11 9.38
CA ASP A 185 -1.84 -6.51 7.98
C ASP A 185 -2.62 -7.77 7.65
N LEU A 186 -2.69 -8.73 8.58
CA LEU A 186 -3.50 -9.94 8.39
C LEU A 186 -5.00 -9.59 8.32
N LYS A 187 -5.48 -8.64 9.14
CA LYS A 187 -6.87 -8.15 9.05
C LYS A 187 -7.15 -7.43 7.74
N VAL A 188 -6.22 -6.59 7.27
CA VAL A 188 -6.31 -5.90 5.96
C VAL A 188 -6.45 -6.92 4.83
N MET A 189 -5.54 -7.91 4.78
CA MET A 189 -5.59 -8.98 3.79
C MET A 189 -6.91 -9.77 3.83
N LEU A 190 -7.44 -10.04 5.03
CA LEU A 190 -8.70 -10.77 5.22
C LEU A 190 -9.97 -9.93 5.01
N GLY A 191 -9.85 -8.62 4.75
CA GLY A 191 -11.00 -7.71 4.64
C GLY A 191 -11.74 -7.50 5.96
N LEU A 192 -11.01 -7.55 7.08
CA LEU A 192 -11.52 -7.52 8.46
C LEU A 192 -11.08 -6.27 9.24
N GLU A 193 -10.64 -5.21 8.55
CA GLU A 193 -10.10 -3.97 9.15
C GLU A 193 -11.05 -3.38 10.19
N GLU A 194 -12.31 -3.19 9.80
CA GLU A 194 -13.38 -2.63 10.64
C GLU A 194 -14.07 -3.68 11.53
N LYS A 195 -13.69 -4.95 11.39
CA LYS A 195 -14.32 -6.09 12.09
C LYS A 195 -13.42 -6.60 13.21
N HIS A 196 -14.03 -7.29 14.17
CA HIS A 196 -13.32 -7.92 15.30
C HIS A 196 -12.42 -6.94 16.07
N LYS A 197 -12.99 -5.82 16.55
CA LYS A 197 -12.26 -4.78 17.31
C LYS A 197 -11.45 -5.38 18.47
N LYS A 198 -12.01 -6.37 19.18
CA LYS A 198 -11.29 -7.14 20.20
C LYS A 198 -10.48 -8.28 19.57
N TYR A 199 -9.20 -8.38 19.94
CA TYR A 199 -8.30 -9.44 19.48
C TYR A 199 -8.86 -10.85 19.71
N GLY A 200 -9.57 -11.10 20.82
CA GLY A 200 -10.19 -12.40 21.09
C GLY A 200 -11.14 -12.88 19.99
N HIS A 201 -11.90 -11.99 19.35
CA HIS A 201 -12.75 -12.37 18.22
C HIS A 201 -11.92 -12.72 16.98
N PHE A 202 -10.84 -11.99 16.73
CA PHE A 202 -9.93 -12.28 15.63
C PHE A 202 -9.19 -13.61 15.85
N LYS A 203 -8.74 -13.88 17.07
CA LYS A 203 -8.13 -15.16 17.45
C LYS A 203 -9.03 -16.36 17.16
N ARG A 204 -10.36 -16.24 17.36
CA ARG A 204 -11.31 -17.30 16.99
C ARG A 204 -11.29 -17.63 15.50
N VAL A 205 -11.06 -16.63 14.63
CA VAL A 205 -10.90 -16.84 13.18
C VAL A 205 -9.63 -17.65 12.90
N ILE A 206 -8.51 -17.32 13.54
CA ILE A 206 -7.23 -18.04 13.36
C ILE A 206 -7.33 -19.48 13.88
N VAL A 207 -7.93 -19.68 15.06
CA VAL A 207 -8.11 -21.02 15.66
C VAL A 207 -9.05 -21.88 14.81
N LYS A 208 -10.13 -21.30 14.25
CA LYS A 208 -10.97 -22.01 13.28
C LYS A 208 -10.16 -22.41 12.06
N ALA A 209 -9.40 -21.48 11.48
CA ALA A 209 -8.57 -21.76 10.32
C ALA A 209 -7.53 -22.86 10.60
N GLN A 210 -6.95 -22.89 11.79
CA GLN A 210 -6.02 -23.94 12.22
C GLN A 210 -6.64 -25.33 12.18
N LYS A 211 -7.86 -25.48 12.70
CA LYS A 211 -8.60 -26.75 12.70
C LYS A 211 -8.98 -27.18 11.28
N ASP A 212 -9.55 -26.26 10.51
CA ASP A 212 -10.04 -26.53 9.16
C ASP A 212 -8.87 -26.89 8.22
N ILE A 213 -7.77 -26.15 8.27
CA ILE A 213 -6.57 -26.39 7.44
C ILE A 213 -5.92 -27.73 7.76
N LYS A 214 -5.76 -28.07 9.05
CA LYS A 214 -5.25 -29.38 9.48
C LYS A 214 -6.14 -30.54 9.04
N LYS A 215 -7.46 -30.32 8.92
CA LYS A 215 -8.40 -31.37 8.54
C LYS A 215 -8.50 -31.58 7.02
N HIS A 216 -8.37 -30.51 6.25
CA HIS A 216 -8.79 -30.50 4.84
C HIS A 216 -7.68 -30.22 3.82
N THR A 217 -6.46 -29.90 4.26
CA THR A 217 -5.38 -29.47 3.36
C THR A 217 -4.09 -30.24 3.56
N ASP A 218 -3.19 -30.11 2.60
CA ASP A 218 -1.83 -30.66 2.61
C ASP A 218 -0.85 -29.95 3.56
N ILE A 219 -1.28 -28.90 4.26
CA ILE A 219 -0.50 -28.22 5.30
C ILE A 219 -1.26 -28.15 6.62
N ARG A 220 -0.52 -27.95 7.70
CA ARG A 220 -1.05 -27.55 9.01
C ARG A 220 -0.16 -26.47 9.59
N PHE A 221 -0.66 -25.74 10.57
CA PHE A 221 0.15 -24.70 11.21
C PHE A 221 -0.08 -24.61 12.71
N GLU A 222 0.90 -24.02 13.38
CA GLU A 222 0.84 -23.50 14.74
C GLU A 222 1.15 -22.01 14.71
N PHE A 223 0.81 -21.27 15.77
CA PHE A 223 1.14 -19.85 15.84
C PHE A 223 1.45 -19.40 17.26
N ASP A 224 2.42 -18.50 17.36
CA ASP A 224 2.77 -17.79 18.59
C ASP A 224 2.30 -16.33 18.51
N GLU A 225 1.92 -15.77 19.65
CA GLU A 225 1.48 -14.38 19.77
C GLU A 225 2.65 -13.49 20.20
N ILE A 226 2.99 -12.49 19.39
CA ILE A 226 4.01 -11.50 19.70
C ILE A 226 3.32 -10.27 20.30
N LYS A 227 3.63 -9.97 21.56
CA LYS A 227 3.04 -8.85 22.29
C LYS A 227 3.89 -7.58 22.20
N GLN A 228 3.22 -6.44 22.18
CA GLN A 228 3.81 -5.13 22.41
C GLN A 228 3.03 -4.47 23.55
N GLY A 229 3.63 -4.46 24.75
CA GLY A 229 2.92 -4.14 25.98
C GLY A 229 1.81 -5.18 26.26
N ARG A 230 0.58 -4.69 26.49
CA ARG A 230 -0.59 -5.56 26.75
C ARG A 230 -1.26 -6.10 25.49
N ALA A 231 -0.99 -5.51 24.32
CA ALA A 231 -1.64 -5.86 23.07
C ALA A 231 -0.85 -6.92 22.29
N VAL A 232 -1.55 -7.83 21.62
CA VAL A 232 -0.93 -8.72 20.62
C VAL A 232 -0.73 -7.92 19.34
N TYR A 233 0.54 -7.74 18.95
CA TYR A 233 0.95 -6.94 17.80
C TYR A 233 1.06 -7.79 16.54
N ALA A 234 1.62 -8.99 16.64
CA ALA A 234 1.87 -9.87 15.49
C ALA A 234 1.64 -11.35 15.83
N LEU A 235 1.49 -12.15 14.78
CA LEU A 235 1.43 -13.61 14.85
C LEU A 235 2.65 -14.16 14.13
N ASN A 236 3.33 -15.12 14.76
CA ASN A 236 4.36 -15.92 14.10
C ASN A 236 3.80 -17.29 13.77
N PHE A 237 3.54 -17.57 12.50
CA PHE A 237 3.06 -18.86 12.04
C PHE A 237 4.22 -19.84 11.84
N LYS A 238 4.04 -21.08 12.30
CA LYS A 238 4.91 -22.24 12.03
C LYS A 238 4.14 -23.20 11.14
N ILE A 239 4.67 -23.53 9.97
CA ILE A 239 3.97 -24.21 8.88
C ILE A 239 4.61 -25.59 8.67
N TYR A 240 3.77 -26.62 8.66
CA TYR A 240 4.19 -28.02 8.54
C TYR A 240 3.41 -28.73 7.44
N ASP A 241 4.03 -29.74 6.86
CA ASP A 241 3.39 -30.64 5.90
C ASP A 241 2.39 -31.55 6.62
N ASN A 242 1.19 -31.71 6.07
CA ASN A 242 0.11 -32.48 6.66
C ASN A 242 0.02 -33.85 5.98
N GLY A 243 0.70 -34.86 6.54
CA GLY A 243 0.81 -36.21 5.98
C GLY A 243 -0.49 -37.01 5.85
N ASN A 244 -1.64 -36.44 6.21
CA ASN A 244 -2.95 -37.10 6.20
C ASN A 244 -3.74 -36.88 4.90
N VAL A 245 -3.25 -36.06 3.97
CA VAL A 245 -3.79 -35.92 2.62
C VAL A 245 -2.75 -36.50 1.67
N LYS A 246 -3.11 -37.51 0.86
CA LYS A 246 -2.22 -38.05 -0.17
C LYS A 246 -1.70 -36.86 -0.98
N ALA A 247 -0.43 -36.53 -0.80
CA ALA A 247 0.23 -35.55 -1.63
C ALA A 247 0.16 -36.10 -3.06
N THR A 248 -0.74 -35.55 -3.87
CA THR A 248 -0.47 -35.57 -5.30
C THR A 248 0.83 -34.80 -5.42
N THR A 249 1.92 -35.49 -5.74
CA THR A 249 3.21 -34.90 -6.03
C THR A 249 2.96 -33.79 -7.06
N SER A 250 2.80 -32.57 -6.56
CA SER A 250 2.75 -31.39 -7.38
C SER A 250 4.18 -31.26 -7.83
N ALA A 251 4.49 -31.85 -8.98
CA ALA A 251 5.74 -31.63 -9.67
C ALA A 251 5.95 -30.11 -9.65
N MET A 252 6.90 -29.67 -8.82
CA MET A 252 7.58 -28.42 -9.06
C MET A 252 8.14 -28.61 -10.46
N ILE A 253 7.45 -28.08 -11.47
CA ILE A 253 8.11 -27.82 -12.73
C ILE A 253 9.16 -26.78 -12.35
N GLU A 254 10.37 -27.28 -12.17
CA GLU A 254 11.64 -26.59 -12.29
C GLU A 254 11.66 -25.90 -13.66
N ALA A 255 10.87 -24.86 -13.83
CA ALA A 255 11.13 -23.84 -14.82
C ALA A 255 12.25 -23.00 -14.22
N GLU A 256 13.47 -23.52 -14.38
CA GLU A 256 14.75 -22.90 -14.08
C GLU A 256 14.84 -22.22 -12.72
N VAL A 257 15.80 -22.68 -11.92
CA VAL A 257 16.32 -21.88 -10.81
C VAL A 257 17.01 -20.63 -11.37
N THR A 258 16.28 -19.69 -11.98
CA THR A 258 16.53 -18.27 -11.78
C THR A 258 15.71 -17.89 -10.57
N ASN A 259 16.31 -18.21 -9.43
CA ASN A 259 16.01 -17.72 -8.10
C ASN A 259 15.50 -16.27 -8.26
N VAL A 260 14.21 -15.97 -8.09
CA VAL A 260 13.70 -14.60 -8.01
C VAL A 260 12.72 -14.62 -6.86
N GLY A 261 13.22 -14.36 -5.65
CA GLY A 261 12.37 -14.26 -4.48
C GLY A 261 12.98 -14.51 -3.10
N ASN A 262 14.23 -14.98 -2.99
CA ASN A 262 14.93 -15.22 -1.72
C ASN A 262 16.18 -14.32 -1.55
N GLY A 263 16.11 -13.06 -1.98
CA GLY A 263 17.30 -12.20 -2.02
C GLY A 263 18.14 -12.38 -3.27
N TYR A 264 17.59 -12.92 -4.37
CA TYR A 264 18.36 -13.04 -5.62
C TYR A 264 18.81 -11.69 -6.17
N GLU A 265 18.03 -10.64 -5.91
CA GLU A 265 18.47 -9.26 -6.11
C GLU A 265 19.82 -8.97 -5.42
N LEU A 266 20.09 -9.58 -4.25
CA LEU A 266 21.38 -9.52 -3.57
C LEU A 266 22.43 -10.41 -4.25
N PHE A 267 22.05 -11.60 -4.74
CA PHE A 267 22.95 -12.44 -5.54
C PHE A 267 23.43 -11.71 -6.80
N LEU A 268 22.52 -11.04 -7.52
CA LEU A 268 22.86 -10.24 -8.71
C LEU A 268 23.89 -9.16 -8.39
N ILE A 269 23.86 -8.59 -7.19
CA ILE A 269 24.81 -7.58 -6.73
C ILE A 269 26.20 -8.19 -6.44
N ILE A 270 26.24 -9.35 -5.79
CA ILE A 270 27.50 -9.93 -5.28
C ILE A 270 28.14 -10.95 -6.23
N ARG A 271 27.46 -11.36 -7.31
CA ARG A 271 28.04 -12.26 -8.32
C ARG A 271 29.31 -11.66 -8.93
N ASP A 272 29.33 -10.34 -9.13
CA ASP A 272 30.47 -9.59 -9.68
C ASP A 272 31.64 -9.51 -8.67
N TRP A 273 31.44 -9.97 -7.43
CA TRP A 273 32.48 -10.09 -6.41
C TRP A 273 33.12 -11.49 -6.39
N GLY A 274 32.68 -12.40 -7.28
CA GLY A 274 33.16 -13.78 -7.36
C GLY A 274 32.41 -14.77 -6.46
N ILE A 275 31.24 -14.39 -5.92
CA ILE A 275 30.42 -15.28 -5.09
C ILE A 275 29.54 -16.14 -5.99
N THR A 276 29.70 -17.47 -5.89
CA THR A 276 28.87 -18.43 -6.63
C THR A 276 27.47 -18.52 -6.04
N LYS A 277 26.54 -19.07 -6.83
CA LYS A 277 25.15 -19.26 -6.42
C LYS A 277 25.04 -20.25 -5.26
N GLU A 278 25.89 -21.26 -5.23
CA GLU A 278 26.01 -22.26 -4.17
C GLU A 278 26.42 -21.59 -2.86
N THR A 279 27.42 -20.70 -2.93
CA THR A 279 27.90 -19.92 -1.79
C THR A 279 26.85 -18.92 -1.30
N PHE A 280 26.11 -18.29 -2.21
CA PHE A 280 24.99 -17.42 -1.81
C PHE A 280 23.86 -18.20 -1.14
N ASN A 281 23.52 -19.38 -1.65
CA ASN A 281 22.53 -20.26 -1.02
C ASN A 281 23.00 -20.74 0.37
N GLU A 282 24.29 -20.95 0.58
CA GLU A 282 24.89 -21.17 1.90
C GLU A 282 24.64 -19.96 2.83
N PHE A 283 24.88 -18.73 2.36
CA PHE A 283 24.62 -17.53 3.17
C PHE A 283 23.16 -17.40 3.58
N VAL A 284 22.22 -17.62 2.66
CA VAL A 284 20.77 -17.53 2.93
C VAL A 284 20.29 -18.62 3.89
N ARG A 285 20.98 -19.77 3.96
CA ARG A 285 20.69 -20.83 4.94
C ARG A 285 21.16 -20.46 6.35
N ASN A 286 22.27 -19.74 6.47
CA ASN A 286 22.92 -19.46 7.75
C ASN A 286 22.57 -18.07 8.32
N TYR A 287 22.12 -17.14 7.48
CA TYR A 287 21.89 -15.75 7.86
C TYR A 287 20.58 -15.22 7.26
N SER A 288 19.94 -14.27 7.96
CA SER A 288 18.73 -13.62 7.44
C SER A 288 19.04 -12.75 6.22
N ILE A 289 18.08 -12.62 5.30
CA ILE A 289 18.22 -11.76 4.10
C ILE A 289 18.56 -10.31 4.48
N GLN A 290 17.99 -9.81 5.57
CA GLN A 290 18.29 -8.48 6.08
C GLN A 290 19.75 -8.37 6.57
N HIS A 291 20.24 -9.38 7.30
CA HIS A 291 21.62 -9.45 7.78
C HIS A 291 22.63 -9.47 6.63
N ILE A 292 22.32 -10.22 5.56
CA ILE A 292 23.12 -10.29 4.33
C ILE A 292 23.08 -8.94 3.59
N LYS A 293 21.90 -8.37 3.44
CA LYS A 293 21.69 -7.07 2.76
C LYS A 293 22.47 -5.94 3.41
N GLU A 294 22.41 -5.82 4.73
CA GLU A 294 23.12 -4.76 5.48
C GLU A 294 24.64 -4.83 5.28
N ARG A 295 25.20 -6.04 5.16
CA ARG A 295 26.64 -6.25 4.92
C ARG A 295 27.05 -5.96 3.48
N ILE A 296 26.20 -6.32 2.52
CA ILE A 296 26.40 -5.96 1.12
C ILE A 296 26.37 -4.43 0.95
N GLU A 297 25.38 -3.76 1.55
CA GLU A 297 25.27 -2.30 1.53
C GLU A 297 26.50 -1.64 2.20
N TYR A 298 27.01 -2.20 3.28
CA TYR A 298 28.23 -1.69 3.93
C TYR A 298 29.46 -1.75 3.00
N ILE A 299 29.65 -2.88 2.29
CA ILE A 299 30.77 -3.04 1.35
C ILE A 299 30.61 -2.10 0.14
N GLN A 300 29.40 -1.94 -0.39
CA GLN A 300 29.14 -1.06 -1.53
C GLN A 300 29.37 0.43 -1.20
N ASN A 301 29.07 0.84 0.03
CA ASN A 301 29.19 2.23 0.48
C ASN A 301 30.55 2.56 1.11
N ALA A 302 31.54 1.66 1.03
CA ALA A 302 32.89 1.92 1.53
C ALA A 302 33.56 3.08 0.75
N PRO A 303 34.18 4.06 1.42
CA PRO A 303 34.78 5.23 0.76
C PRO A 303 35.89 4.82 -0.21
N LYS A 304 36.00 5.54 -1.35
CA LYS A 304 36.90 5.20 -2.48
C LYS A 304 38.38 5.01 -2.10
N ASN A 305 38.86 5.63 -1.02
CA ASN A 305 40.23 5.48 -0.51
C ASN A 305 40.49 4.16 0.24
N ASN A 306 39.47 3.32 0.46
CA ASN A 306 39.57 2.05 1.16
C ASN A 306 39.10 0.90 0.26
N GLN A 307 39.75 0.74 -0.92
CA GLN A 307 39.41 -0.31 -1.87
C GLN A 307 39.55 -1.70 -1.23
N ILE A 308 38.41 -2.32 -0.94
CA ILE A 308 38.34 -3.71 -0.49
C ILE A 308 38.75 -4.60 -1.66
N LYS A 309 40.00 -5.08 -1.66
CA LYS A 309 40.58 -5.89 -2.74
C LYS A 309 39.84 -7.22 -2.96
N ASN A 310 39.39 -7.87 -1.88
CA ASN A 310 38.62 -9.12 -1.94
C ASN A 310 37.26 -8.95 -1.25
N ARG A 311 36.27 -8.49 -2.02
CA ARG A 311 34.91 -8.25 -1.53
C ARG A 311 34.20 -9.54 -1.09
N ALA A 312 34.43 -10.65 -1.78
CA ALA A 312 33.83 -11.94 -1.42
C ALA A 312 34.32 -12.46 -0.06
N GLY A 313 35.64 -12.49 0.13
CA GLY A 313 36.24 -12.92 1.40
C GLY A 313 35.86 -11.99 2.55
N TYR A 314 35.78 -10.68 2.30
CA TYR A 314 35.37 -9.71 3.31
C TYR A 314 33.89 -9.83 3.68
N LEU A 315 33.01 -10.09 2.71
CA LEU A 315 31.60 -10.35 2.98
C LEU A 315 31.42 -11.59 3.87
N ARG A 316 32.13 -12.69 3.59
CA ARG A 316 32.08 -13.90 4.42
C ARG A 316 32.46 -13.59 5.88
N LYS A 317 33.58 -12.89 6.08
CA LYS A 317 34.04 -12.47 7.42
C LYS A 317 33.02 -11.57 8.14
N LEU A 318 32.36 -10.66 7.42
CA LEU A 318 31.35 -9.79 8.02
C LEU A 318 30.08 -10.54 8.40
N LEU A 319 29.66 -11.54 7.62
CA LEU A 319 28.47 -12.36 7.90
C LEU A 319 28.58 -13.11 9.22
N GLU A 320 29.78 -13.60 9.55
CA GLU A 320 30.10 -14.27 10.81
C GLU A 320 30.06 -13.34 12.03
N GLN A 321 30.18 -12.03 11.84
CA GLN A 321 30.12 -11.07 12.93
C GLN A 321 28.66 -10.82 13.34
N PRO A 322 28.31 -10.89 14.64
CA PRO A 322 26.94 -10.67 15.10
C PRO A 322 26.47 -9.23 14.87
N THR A 323 27.38 -8.25 14.88
CA THR A 323 27.10 -6.83 14.59
C THR A 323 28.11 -6.27 13.59
N LEU A 324 27.69 -5.32 12.76
CA LEU A 324 28.56 -4.65 11.77
C LEU A 324 29.59 -3.71 12.40
N PHE A 325 29.30 -3.20 13.61
CA PHE A 325 30.18 -2.34 14.40
C PHE A 325 29.87 -2.45 15.89
N ASP A 326 30.92 -2.26 16.69
CA ASP A 326 30.90 -2.06 18.13
C ASP A 326 29.79 -1.07 18.57
N GLU A 327 28.98 -1.46 19.57
CA GLU A 327 27.72 -0.80 19.99
C GLU A 327 27.90 0.69 20.36
N SER A 328 29.12 1.09 20.69
CA SER A 328 29.52 2.47 20.99
C SER A 328 29.36 3.44 19.80
N LYS A 329 29.46 2.96 18.55
CA LYS A 329 29.29 3.79 17.34
C LYS A 329 27.85 3.89 16.84
N ILE A 330 27.01 2.89 17.13
CA ILE A 330 25.57 2.88 16.74
C ILE A 330 24.82 3.99 17.46
N LYS A 331 25.06 4.21 18.77
CA LYS A 331 24.46 5.35 19.48
C LYS A 331 24.83 6.70 18.86
N LYS A 332 26.08 6.86 18.38
CA LYS A 332 26.52 8.09 17.69
C LYS A 332 25.94 8.22 16.28
N GLN A 333 25.89 7.16 15.47
CA GLN A 333 25.35 7.22 14.10
C GLN A 333 23.83 7.29 14.04
N THR A 334 23.11 6.57 14.90
CA THR A 334 21.65 6.70 15.01
C THR A 334 21.30 8.11 15.52
N HIS A 335 22.08 8.68 16.44
CA HIS A 335 21.92 10.08 16.84
C HIS A 335 22.26 11.05 15.69
N VAL A 336 23.29 10.80 14.87
CA VAL A 336 23.64 11.63 13.71
C VAL A 336 22.60 11.54 12.59
N ILE A 337 22.05 10.37 12.27
CA ILE A 337 20.99 10.20 11.26
C ILE A 337 19.68 10.83 11.75
N THR A 338 19.35 10.67 13.03
CA THR A 338 18.17 11.30 13.64
C THR A 338 18.34 12.82 13.73
N LYS A 339 19.55 13.32 14.06
CA LYS A 339 19.89 14.75 14.05
C LYS A 339 19.89 15.31 12.63
N ARG A 340 20.36 14.58 11.61
CA ARG A 340 20.30 14.97 10.20
C ARG A 340 18.86 15.00 9.67
N LYS A 341 18.01 14.02 10.01
CA LYS A 341 16.58 14.04 9.65
C LYS A 341 15.84 15.18 10.35
N LYS A 342 16.08 15.40 11.65
CA LYS A 342 15.53 16.55 12.39
C LYS A 342 16.06 17.89 11.87
N ALA A 343 17.32 17.98 11.49
CA ALA A 343 17.91 19.18 10.89
C ALA A 343 17.38 19.45 9.48
N ALA A 344 17.17 18.41 8.66
CA ALA A 344 16.56 18.55 7.34
C ALA A 344 15.08 18.97 7.44
N GLN A 345 14.32 18.40 8.38
CA GLN A 345 12.95 18.83 8.68
C GLN A 345 12.90 20.26 9.23
N ALA A 346 13.83 20.63 10.13
CA ALA A 346 13.93 21.98 10.65
C ALA A 346 14.32 22.99 9.56
N LYS A 347 15.23 22.62 8.65
CA LYS A 347 15.62 23.45 7.49
C LYS A 347 14.47 23.62 6.50
N ASN A 348 13.70 22.57 6.24
CA ASN A 348 12.51 22.66 5.38
C ASN A 348 11.41 23.52 6.04
N LYS A 349 11.19 23.34 7.35
CA LYS A 349 10.25 24.17 8.14
C LYS A 349 10.69 25.64 8.21
N ALA A 350 11.99 25.91 8.33
CA ALA A 350 12.55 27.26 8.29
C ALA A 350 12.33 27.89 6.91
N LYS A 351 12.59 27.16 5.83
CA LYS A 351 12.34 27.63 4.45
C LYS A 351 10.87 27.94 4.19
N LEU A 352 9.95 27.08 4.65
CA LEU A 352 8.50 27.32 4.55
C LEU A 352 8.06 28.53 5.39
N LYS A 353 8.66 28.74 6.57
CA LYS A 353 8.43 29.95 7.39
C LYS A 353 8.96 31.22 6.71
N GLU A 354 10.14 31.17 6.10
CA GLU A 354 10.70 32.29 5.32
C GLU A 354 9.78 32.63 4.15
N GLN A 355 9.31 31.64 3.39
CA GLN A 355 8.33 31.84 2.32
C GLN A 355 7.02 32.45 2.82
N LEU A 356 6.54 32.02 4.01
CA LEU A 356 5.34 32.58 4.62
C LEU A 356 5.54 34.04 5.07
N VAL A 357 6.71 34.37 5.62
CA VAL A 357 7.07 35.76 5.98
C VAL A 357 7.14 36.63 4.74
N GLU A 358 7.78 36.14 3.68
CA GLU A 358 7.92 36.88 2.42
C GLU A 358 6.57 37.11 1.76
N LEU A 359 5.70 36.10 1.66
CA LEU A 359 4.35 36.28 1.11
C LEU A 359 3.50 37.26 1.90
N LYS A 360 3.62 37.29 3.24
CA LYS A 360 2.93 38.29 4.06
C LYS A 360 3.49 39.69 3.82
N ARG A 361 4.80 39.82 3.62
CA ARG A 361 5.44 41.09 3.29
C ARG A 361 4.96 41.60 1.93
N LEU A 362 4.93 40.74 0.92
CA LEU A 362 4.44 41.06 -0.43
C LEU A 362 2.97 41.46 -0.40
N LEU A 363 2.12 40.72 0.32
CA LEU A 363 0.72 41.09 0.53
C LEU A 363 0.63 42.49 1.17
N ASN A 364 1.36 42.75 2.25
CA ASN A 364 1.29 44.02 2.94
C ASN A 364 1.77 45.19 2.07
N ALA A 365 2.82 44.98 1.27
CA ALA A 365 3.34 45.97 0.33
C ALA A 365 2.33 46.27 -0.78
N ALA A 366 1.74 45.23 -1.40
CA ALA A 366 0.73 45.39 -2.43
C ALA A 366 -0.55 46.06 -1.90
N GLU A 367 -0.98 45.74 -0.68
CA GLU A 367 -2.11 46.43 -0.04
C GLU A 367 -1.79 47.91 0.24
N ASN A 368 -0.56 48.24 0.65
CA ASN A 368 -0.16 49.63 0.88
C ASN A 368 -0.10 50.42 -0.43
N GLU A 369 0.41 49.81 -1.51
CA GLU A 369 0.46 50.42 -2.83
C GLU A 369 -0.95 50.78 -3.35
N GLN A 370 -1.94 49.90 -3.15
CA GLN A 370 -3.34 50.21 -3.48
C GLN A 370 -3.89 51.39 -2.66
N ILE A 371 -3.49 51.50 -1.40
CA ILE A 371 -3.88 52.62 -0.54
C ILE A 371 -3.17 53.92 -0.97
N ASP A 372 -1.91 53.84 -1.38
CA ASP A 372 -1.18 55.01 -1.88
C ASP A 372 -1.81 55.57 -3.15
N ILE A 373 -2.18 54.69 -4.09
CA ILE A 373 -2.92 55.07 -5.30
C ILE A 373 -4.24 55.74 -4.91
N PHE A 374 -5.01 55.11 -4.01
CA PHE A 374 -6.26 55.69 -3.52
C PHE A 374 -6.06 57.06 -2.85
N PHE A 375 -5.06 57.22 -1.99
CA PHE A 375 -4.77 58.48 -1.31
C PHE A 375 -4.31 59.60 -2.25
N GLN A 376 -3.68 59.28 -3.37
CA GLN A 376 -3.34 60.26 -4.41
C GLN A 376 -4.59 60.78 -5.11
N ASP A 377 -5.53 59.88 -5.42
CA ASP A 377 -6.78 60.22 -6.11
C ASP A 377 -7.82 60.85 -5.16
N HIS A 378 -7.73 60.58 -3.85
CA HIS A 378 -8.71 60.91 -2.82
C HIS A 378 -8.09 61.60 -1.59
N PRO A 379 -7.63 62.87 -1.72
CA PRO A 379 -6.91 63.57 -0.65
C PRO A 379 -7.76 63.91 0.58
N ALA A 380 -9.09 64.08 0.43
CA ALA A 380 -9.98 64.35 1.55
C ALA A 380 -10.15 63.11 2.44
N GLU A 381 -10.28 61.95 1.82
CA GLU A 381 -10.38 60.64 2.46
C GLU A 381 -9.07 60.27 3.16
N LYS A 382 -7.91 60.58 2.53
CA LYS A 382 -6.60 60.46 3.17
C LYS A 382 -6.54 61.25 4.47
N LEU A 383 -6.94 62.52 4.45
CA LEU A 383 -6.94 63.39 5.64
C LEU A 383 -7.87 62.84 6.74
N ALA A 384 -9.07 62.37 6.36
CA ALA A 384 -10.02 61.78 7.29
C ALA A 384 -9.44 60.55 7.99
N ILE A 385 -8.74 59.67 7.27
CA ILE A 385 -8.10 58.48 7.86
C ILE A 385 -6.94 58.88 8.79
N ILE A 386 -6.15 59.90 8.44
CA ILE A 386 -5.08 60.40 9.32
C ILE A 386 -5.66 60.89 10.65
N GLN A 387 -6.73 61.69 10.61
CA GLN A 387 -7.38 62.23 11.80
C GLN A 387 -8.06 61.14 12.63
N GLN A 388 -8.74 60.19 11.97
CA GLN A 388 -9.30 59.00 12.62
C GLN A 388 -8.21 58.18 13.32
N THR A 389 -7.04 58.05 12.69
CA THR A 389 -5.89 57.36 13.28
C THR A 389 -5.37 58.11 14.50
N LYS A 390 -5.25 59.45 14.47
CA LYS A 390 -4.86 60.26 15.65
C LYS A 390 -5.83 60.13 16.82
N ALA A 391 -7.13 60.04 16.52
CA ALA A 391 -8.18 59.84 17.52
C ALA A 391 -8.22 58.40 18.09
N SER A 392 -7.58 57.44 17.41
CA SER A 392 -7.52 56.05 17.85
C SER A 392 -6.57 55.88 19.04
N GLY A 393 -7.04 55.21 20.09
CA GLY A 393 -6.21 54.87 21.26
C GLY A 393 -4.97 54.01 20.92
N LEU A 394 -4.96 53.34 19.76
CA LEU A 394 -3.85 52.49 19.30
C LEU A 394 -2.65 53.29 18.77
N ALA A 395 -2.86 54.52 18.29
CA ALA A 395 -1.81 55.41 17.79
C ALA A 395 -1.36 56.44 18.85
N LYS A 396 -1.81 56.30 20.11
CA LYS A 396 -1.46 57.21 21.20
C LYS A 396 0.07 57.27 21.36
N ASN A 397 0.63 58.48 21.33
CA ASN A 397 2.07 58.76 21.37
C ASN A 397 2.86 58.27 20.13
N LYS A 398 2.21 58.10 18.97
CA LYS A 398 2.87 57.73 17.71
C LYS A 398 3.00 58.87 16.73
N PHE A 399 2.46 60.05 17.03
CA PHE A 399 2.52 61.27 16.22
C PHE A 399 2.99 62.45 17.08
N ASP A 400 3.51 63.49 16.43
CA ASP A 400 3.93 64.74 17.06
C ASP A 400 2.83 65.79 16.89
N ASN A 401 2.41 66.40 18.00
CA ASN A 401 1.40 67.46 17.99
C ASN A 401 1.92 68.78 17.39
N LEU A 402 3.24 68.92 17.23
CA LEU A 402 3.88 70.09 16.62
C LEU A 402 3.96 70.00 15.09
N LEU A 403 3.74 68.82 14.51
CA LEU A 403 3.74 68.58 13.07
C LEU A 403 2.30 68.58 12.52
N SER A 404 2.13 69.01 11.27
CA SER A 404 0.86 68.89 10.55
C SER A 404 0.46 67.42 10.34
N ASP A 405 -0.78 67.18 9.92
CA ASP A 405 -1.28 65.83 9.61
C ASP A 405 -0.45 65.17 8.49
N GLU A 406 -0.06 65.95 7.48
CA GLU A 406 0.71 65.48 6.33
C GLU A 406 2.19 65.23 6.68
N GLU A 407 2.81 66.11 7.48
CA GLU A 407 4.18 65.91 8.00
C GLU A 407 4.24 64.69 8.93
N ASN A 408 3.23 64.51 9.80
CA ASN A 408 3.13 63.29 10.60
C ASN A 408 3.00 62.03 9.75
N PHE A 409 2.25 62.08 8.64
CA PHE A 409 2.09 60.92 7.78
C PHE A 409 3.36 60.59 6.98
N SER A 410 4.00 61.61 6.40
CA SER A 410 5.15 61.45 5.50
C SER A 410 6.47 61.19 6.24
N ASP A 411 6.70 61.87 7.37
CA ASP A 411 8.00 61.89 8.04
C ASP A 411 8.09 60.94 9.24
N ASN A 412 6.98 60.32 9.64
CA ASN A 412 6.94 59.38 10.76
C ASN A 412 6.47 57.99 10.29
N PRO A 413 7.41 57.08 9.94
CA PRO A 413 7.08 55.73 9.47
C PRO A 413 6.26 54.91 10.47
N ARG A 414 6.37 55.20 11.78
CA ARG A 414 5.58 54.50 12.79
C ARG A 414 4.13 54.93 12.73
N PHE A 415 3.86 56.22 12.59
CA PHE A 415 2.51 56.74 12.44
C PHE A 415 1.89 56.28 11.11
N GLN A 416 2.66 56.35 10.03
CA GLN A 416 2.27 55.89 8.70
C GLN A 416 1.73 54.45 8.70
N LEU A 417 2.37 53.53 9.44
CA LEU A 417 1.89 52.16 9.61
C LEU A 417 0.47 52.07 10.19
N PHE A 418 0.13 52.93 11.15
CA PHE A 418 -1.21 52.96 11.74
C PHE A 418 -2.23 53.56 10.77
N VAL A 419 -1.83 54.58 10.00
CA VAL A 419 -2.69 55.18 8.96
C VAL A 419 -3.03 54.15 7.89
N TYR A 420 -2.04 53.39 7.39
CA TYR A 420 -2.31 52.28 6.48
C TYR A 420 -3.21 51.21 7.11
N ALA A 421 -2.99 50.85 8.39
CA ALA A 421 -3.82 49.85 9.06
C ALA A 421 -5.28 50.29 9.17
N GLU A 422 -5.54 51.58 9.47
CA GLU A 422 -6.89 52.12 9.53
C GLU A 422 -7.52 52.20 8.13
N ALA A 423 -6.76 52.62 7.11
CA ALA A 423 -7.22 52.61 5.72
C ALA A 423 -7.64 51.21 5.24
N LYS A 424 -6.83 50.17 5.53
CA LYS A 424 -7.15 48.77 5.19
C LYS A 424 -8.44 48.25 5.85
N LYS A 425 -8.80 48.83 6.99
CA LYS A 425 -10.00 48.47 7.76
C LYS A 425 -11.21 49.23 7.25
N THR A 426 -11.05 50.51 6.92
CA THR A 426 -12.13 51.38 6.44
C THR A 426 -12.53 51.06 4.99
N TYR A 427 -11.56 50.68 4.14
CA TYR A 427 -11.77 50.40 2.72
C TYR A 427 -11.30 48.98 2.32
N PRO A 428 -11.91 47.91 2.88
CA PRO A 428 -11.49 46.54 2.58
C PRO A 428 -11.73 46.13 1.12
N GLU A 429 -12.68 46.76 0.43
CA GLU A 429 -13.05 46.48 -0.96
C GLU A 429 -11.92 46.79 -1.95
N LEU A 430 -11.11 47.83 -1.69
CA LEU A 430 -9.93 48.19 -2.49
C LEU A 430 -8.89 47.08 -2.53
N LEU A 431 -8.92 46.18 -1.54
CA LEU A 431 -7.92 45.15 -1.33
C LEU A 431 -8.36 43.78 -1.86
N THR A 432 -9.56 43.67 -2.42
CA THR A 432 -10.18 42.39 -2.80
C THR A 432 -9.32 41.62 -3.81
N GLU A 433 -8.87 42.29 -4.86
CA GLU A 433 -8.07 41.69 -5.94
C GLU A 433 -6.70 41.22 -5.40
N VAL A 434 -6.00 42.10 -4.70
CA VAL A 434 -4.71 41.79 -4.06
C VAL A 434 -4.86 40.60 -3.09
N ARG A 435 -5.86 40.63 -2.21
CA ARG A 435 -6.10 39.55 -1.24
C ARG A 435 -6.44 38.23 -1.90
N SER A 436 -7.21 38.23 -2.99
CA SER A 436 -7.54 37.00 -3.73
C SER A 436 -6.30 36.32 -4.33
N THR A 437 -5.26 37.11 -4.66
CA THR A 437 -3.98 36.61 -5.19
C THR A 437 -3.12 35.97 -4.09
N TYR A 438 -2.99 36.61 -2.93
CA TYR A 438 -2.01 36.19 -1.90
C TYR A 438 -2.59 35.31 -0.78
N LEU A 439 -3.84 35.50 -0.36
CA LEU A 439 -4.42 34.76 0.78
C LEU A 439 -4.48 33.24 0.57
N PRO A 440 -4.88 32.72 -0.61
CA PRO A 440 -4.88 31.26 -0.84
C PRO A 440 -3.49 30.64 -0.71
N GLN A 441 -2.45 31.35 -1.16
CA GLN A 441 -1.06 30.89 -1.08
C GLN A 441 -0.55 30.87 0.38
N ILE A 442 -0.91 31.91 1.15
CA ILE A 442 -0.61 32.01 2.57
C ILE A 442 -1.32 30.88 3.36
N GLU A 443 -2.58 30.58 3.05
CA GLU A 443 -3.31 29.48 3.69
C GLU A 443 -2.75 28.10 3.34
N ALA A 444 -2.38 27.88 2.08
CA ALA A 444 -1.74 26.65 1.65
C ALA A 444 -0.42 26.43 2.40
N LEU A 445 0.40 27.47 2.54
CA LEU A 445 1.67 27.39 3.28
C LEU A 445 1.47 27.21 4.78
N LYS A 446 0.49 27.87 5.41
CA LYS A 446 0.17 27.67 6.85
C LYS A 446 -0.20 26.23 7.19
N LYS A 447 -0.78 25.47 6.25
CA LYS A 447 -1.15 24.06 6.46
C LYS A 447 0.05 23.11 6.45
N ILE A 448 1.17 23.51 5.83
CA ILE A 448 2.33 22.64 5.60
C ILE A 448 3.62 23.14 6.31
N ALA A 449 3.66 24.40 6.74
CA ALA A 449 4.73 25.02 7.54
C ALA A 449 4.55 24.75 9.04
#